data_AF-A0A0T2YPX0-F1
#
_entry.id   AF-A0A0T2YPX0-F1
#
_cell.length_a   1.000
_cell.length_b   1.000
_cell.length_c   1.000
_cell.angle_alpha   90.00
_cell.angle_beta   90.00
_cell.angle_gamma   90.00
#
_symmetry.space_group_name_H-M   'P 1'
#
loop_
_entity.id
_entity.type
_entity.pdbx_description
1 polymer ?
#
loop_
_entity_poly.entity_id
_entity_poly.type
_entity_poly.pdbx_seq_one_letter_code
_entity_poly.pdbx_strand_id
1 'polypeptide(L)'
;MGLLDKFFGSKVMYPPLPPGSEAIGKLDEIKTPLEELAHKVSDHLQVVPAEHEAFVFLGKPPESFGIAWIHDGKVSSLNDMAKEHHLSQVEVGELIFRLGEAYQHASESPRYSAEFGGKQMVVIPSQGLEQEVHQIMANTLH
;
A
#
# COMPACT_ATOMS: atom_id res chain seq x y z
N MET A 1 -20.01 23.51 1.14
CA MET A 1 -18.90 23.84 0.22
C MET A 1 -17.90 22.70 0.33
N GLY A 2 -18.11 21.61 -0.42
CA GLY A 2 -17.26 20.41 -0.36
C GLY A 2 -16.35 20.38 -1.57
N LEU A 3 -15.04 20.24 -1.35
CA LEU A 3 -14.00 20.16 -2.37
C LEU A 3 -14.02 18.80 -3.09
N LEU A 4 -15.12 18.46 -3.75
CA LEU A 4 -15.29 17.20 -4.50
C LEU A 4 -15.23 17.37 -6.02
N ASP A 5 -14.95 18.56 -6.54
CA ASP A 5 -15.12 18.88 -7.97
C ASP A 5 -13.90 18.70 -8.87
N LYS A 6 -12.81 18.00 -8.47
CA LYS A 6 -11.58 17.96 -9.32
C LYS A 6 -10.82 16.63 -9.43
N PHE A 7 -11.43 15.46 -9.24
CA PHE A 7 -10.71 14.17 -9.39
C PHE A 7 -11.37 13.12 -10.30
N PHE A 8 -12.15 13.53 -11.29
CA PHE A 8 -12.60 12.64 -12.36
C PHE A 8 -12.06 13.11 -13.71
N GLY A 9 -10.86 12.63 -14.08
CA GLY A 9 -10.41 12.67 -15.49
C GLY A 9 -8.94 13.02 -15.76
N SER A 10 -8.20 13.56 -14.79
CA SER A 10 -6.76 13.77 -14.91
C SER A 10 -6.04 12.84 -13.94
N LYS A 11 -5.14 12.00 -14.46
CA LYS A 11 -4.28 11.12 -13.68
C LYS A 11 -3.58 11.99 -12.63
N VAL A 12 -3.84 11.75 -11.34
CA VAL A 12 -3.25 12.55 -10.26
C VAL A 12 -1.74 12.47 -10.38
N MET A 13 -1.08 13.56 -10.75
CA MET A 13 0.36 13.60 -10.81
C MET A 13 0.89 14.02 -9.45
N TYR A 14 1.44 13.06 -8.72
CA TYR A 14 2.08 13.32 -7.45
C TYR A 14 3.50 13.86 -7.66
N PRO A 15 3.96 14.80 -6.82
CA PRO A 15 5.34 15.28 -6.88
C PRO A 15 6.33 14.11 -6.69
N PRO A 16 7.54 14.16 -7.26
CA PRO A 16 8.55 13.14 -7.02
C PRO A 16 8.86 12.98 -5.53
N LEU A 17 9.18 11.76 -5.11
CA LEU A 17 9.62 11.48 -3.74
C LEU A 17 10.90 12.29 -3.42
N PRO A 18 10.92 13.08 -2.33
CA PRO A 18 12.07 13.92 -2.02
C PRO A 18 13.33 13.08 -1.78
N PRO A 19 14.46 13.41 -2.42
CA PRO A 19 15.72 12.73 -2.20
C PRO A 19 16.15 12.89 -0.73
N GLY A 20 16.66 11.81 -0.12
CA GLY A 20 17.08 11.79 1.28
C GLY A 20 15.92 11.73 2.30
N SER A 21 14.67 11.54 1.87
CA SER A 21 13.58 11.21 2.79
C SER A 21 13.78 9.81 3.41
N GLU A 22 13.32 9.63 4.65
CA GLU A 22 13.36 8.34 5.35
C GLU A 22 12.70 7.21 4.54
N ALA A 23 11.62 7.56 3.82
CA ALA A 23 10.93 6.65 2.91
C ALA A 23 11.84 6.05 1.84
N ILE A 24 12.86 6.76 1.34
CA ILE A 24 13.81 6.20 0.37
C ILE A 24 14.63 5.08 1.00
N GLY A 25 15.12 5.28 2.23
CA GLY A 25 15.88 4.24 2.93
C GLY A 25 15.06 2.96 3.09
N LYS A 26 13.80 3.10 3.55
CA LYS A 26 12.84 1.99 3.66
C LYS A 26 12.59 1.30 2.32
N LEU A 27 12.37 2.07 1.26
CA LEU A 27 12.11 1.53 -0.09
C LEU A 27 13.34 0.87 -0.71
N ASP A 28 14.55 1.34 -0.41
CA ASP A 28 15.80 0.74 -0.88
C ASP A 28 16.02 -0.66 -0.28
N GLU A 29 15.70 -0.85 0.99
CA GLU A 29 15.80 -2.15 1.67
C GLU A 29 14.89 -3.22 1.04
N ILE A 30 13.69 -2.82 0.62
CA ILE A 30 12.68 -3.70 0.03
C ILE A 30 12.60 -3.56 -1.50
N LYS A 31 13.60 -2.96 -2.14
CA LYS A 31 13.57 -2.63 -3.56
C LYS A 31 13.34 -3.85 -4.45
N THR A 32 14.11 -4.91 -4.26
CA THR A 32 14.02 -6.13 -5.09
C THR A 32 12.61 -6.75 -5.06
N PRO A 33 12.01 -7.08 -3.90
CA PRO A 33 10.65 -7.62 -3.88
C PRO A 33 9.60 -6.62 -4.40
N LEU A 34 9.81 -5.32 -4.23
CA LEU A 34 8.92 -4.30 -4.79
C LEU A 34 8.96 -4.25 -6.31
N GLU A 35 10.15 -4.32 -6.90
CA GLU A 35 10.32 -4.40 -8.36
C GLU A 35 9.69 -5.69 -8.90
N GLU A 36 9.92 -6.84 -8.26
CA GLU A 36 9.27 -8.09 -8.65
C GLU A 36 7.74 -7.99 -8.63
N LEU A 37 7.17 -7.38 -7.58
CA LEU A 37 5.73 -7.12 -7.52
C LEU A 37 5.29 -6.23 -8.69
N ALA A 38 6.04 -5.18 -9.00
CA ALA A 38 5.78 -4.27 -10.11
C ALA A 38 5.66 -4.99 -11.47
N HIS A 39 6.51 -5.99 -11.68
CA HIS A 39 6.51 -6.83 -12.89
C HIS A 39 5.37 -7.84 -12.93
N LYS A 40 4.92 -8.34 -11.78
CA LYS A 40 3.90 -9.39 -11.67
C LYS A 40 2.48 -8.87 -11.84
N VAL A 41 2.21 -7.61 -11.47
CA VAL A 41 0.86 -7.05 -11.45
C VAL A 41 0.72 -5.91 -12.43
N SER A 42 -0.40 -5.82 -13.14
CA SER A 42 -0.69 -4.70 -14.05
C SER A 42 -1.22 -3.48 -13.32
N ASP A 43 -1.86 -3.67 -12.16
CA ASP A 43 -2.53 -2.63 -11.42
C ASP A 43 -1.62 -1.50 -10.95
N HIS A 44 -2.26 -0.38 -10.62
CA HIS A 44 -1.62 0.76 -9.97
C HIS A 44 -1.19 0.38 -8.56
N LEU A 45 0.00 0.79 -8.16
CA LEU A 45 0.59 0.45 -6.87
C LEU A 45 0.74 1.68 -6.00
N GLN A 46 0.26 1.58 -4.76
CA GLN A 46 0.46 2.58 -3.73
C GLN A 46 1.16 1.92 -2.54
N VAL A 47 2.36 2.40 -2.25
CA VAL A 47 3.28 1.81 -1.28
C VAL A 47 3.28 2.66 -0.02
N VAL A 48 3.03 2.01 1.12
CA VAL A 48 3.24 2.54 2.46
C VAL A 48 4.53 1.95 2.98
N PRO A 49 5.66 2.68 2.94
CA PRO A 49 6.94 2.19 3.44
C PRO A 49 6.93 2.12 4.97
N ALA A 50 7.51 1.06 5.52
CA ALA A 50 7.68 0.82 6.95
C ALA A 50 9.11 0.30 7.22
N GLU A 51 9.47 0.08 8.49
CA GLU A 51 10.79 -0.48 8.84
C GLU A 51 10.92 -1.92 8.34
N HIS A 52 11.89 -2.19 7.46
CA HIS A 52 12.17 -3.51 6.86
C HIS A 52 11.02 -4.16 6.07
N GLU A 53 9.94 -3.43 5.81
CA GLU A 53 8.74 -3.95 5.17
C GLU A 53 7.97 -2.85 4.43
N ALA A 54 6.96 -3.24 3.66
CA ALA A 54 6.00 -2.28 3.11
C ALA A 54 4.63 -2.90 2.86
N PHE A 55 3.60 -2.08 3.01
CA PHE A 55 2.23 -2.43 2.62
C PHE A 55 1.92 -1.81 1.26
N VAL A 56 1.49 -2.63 0.31
CA VAL A 56 1.22 -2.21 -1.05
C VAL A 56 -0.26 -2.40 -1.36
N PHE A 57 -0.96 -1.29 -1.59
CA PHE A 57 -2.32 -1.30 -2.10
C PHE A 57 -2.28 -1.39 -3.63
N LEU A 58 -3.04 -2.33 -4.19
CA LEU A 58 -3.13 -2.58 -5.63
C LEU A 58 -4.49 -2.12 -6.14
N GLY A 59 -4.54 -1.36 -7.23
CA GLY A 59 -5.78 -0.92 -7.86
C GLY A 59 -6.22 0.48 -7.41
N LYS A 60 -7.48 0.62 -7.00
CA LYS A 60 -8.14 1.90 -6.67
C LYS A 60 -8.67 1.89 -5.23
N PRO A 61 -7.80 1.90 -4.20
CA PRO A 61 -8.24 2.05 -2.83
C PRO A 61 -8.91 3.43 -2.63
N PRO A 62 -9.96 3.53 -1.79
CA PRO A 62 -10.53 2.45 -0.96
C PRO A 62 -11.63 1.63 -1.68
N GLU A 63 -11.99 1.97 -2.92
CA GLU A 63 -13.17 1.41 -3.60
C GLU A 63 -12.99 -0.04 -4.08
N SER A 64 -11.87 -0.33 -4.74
CA SER A 64 -11.59 -1.63 -5.33
C SER A 64 -10.09 -1.87 -5.33
N PHE A 65 -9.62 -2.67 -4.38
CA PHE A 65 -8.21 -2.87 -4.19
C PHE A 65 -7.87 -4.27 -3.66
N GLY A 66 -6.65 -4.69 -3.96
CA GLY A 66 -5.97 -5.77 -3.24
C GLY A 66 -4.89 -5.20 -2.34
N ILE A 67 -4.35 -6.05 -1.48
CA ILE A 67 -3.16 -5.74 -0.67
C ILE A 67 -2.08 -6.81 -0.90
N ALA A 68 -0.84 -6.35 -0.96
CA ALA A 68 0.35 -7.17 -0.83
C ALA A 68 1.19 -6.61 0.32
N TRP A 69 1.79 -7.50 1.09
CA TRP A 69 2.71 -7.18 2.16
C TRP A 69 4.10 -7.67 1.76
N ILE A 70 5.06 -6.74 1.75
CA ILE A 70 6.47 -7.06 1.52
C ILE A 70 7.14 -7.16 2.88
N HIS A 71 7.56 -8.36 3.27
CA HIS A 71 8.24 -8.61 4.53
C HIS A 71 9.22 -9.78 4.38
N ASP A 72 10.29 -9.81 5.17
CA ASP A 72 11.30 -10.88 5.14
C ASP A 72 11.87 -11.17 3.73
N GLY A 73 11.97 -10.13 2.90
CA GLY A 73 12.41 -10.23 1.50
C GLY A 73 11.43 -10.94 0.56
N LYS A 74 10.19 -11.18 0.99
CA LYS A 74 9.14 -11.84 0.21
C LYS A 74 7.93 -10.93 0.00
N VAL A 75 7.06 -11.32 -0.93
CA VAL A 75 5.79 -10.66 -1.19
C VAL A 75 4.67 -11.64 -0.86
N SER A 76 3.84 -11.30 0.11
CA SER A 76 2.67 -12.06 0.53
C SER A 76 1.41 -11.35 0.07
N SER A 77 0.62 -11.98 -0.81
CA SER A 77 -0.67 -11.42 -1.21
C SER A 77 -1.73 -11.67 -0.12
N LEU A 78 -2.85 -10.94 -0.18
CA LEU A 78 -4.00 -11.22 0.68
C LEU A 78 -4.44 -12.68 0.65
N ASN A 79 -4.39 -13.32 -0.52
CA ASN A 79 -4.75 -14.73 -0.66
C ASN A 79 -3.75 -15.67 0.02
N ASP A 80 -2.47 -15.30 0.03
CA ASP A 80 -1.43 -16.09 0.70
C ASP A 80 -1.60 -15.98 2.22
N MET A 81 -1.78 -14.77 2.73
CA MET A 81 -2.03 -14.50 4.15
C MET A 81 -3.32 -15.19 4.63
N ALA A 82 -4.40 -15.11 3.86
CA ALA A 82 -5.65 -15.79 4.20
C ALA A 82 -5.49 -17.32 4.28
N LYS A 83 -4.67 -17.91 3.41
CA LYS A 83 -4.41 -19.36 3.44
C LYS A 83 -3.52 -19.75 4.61
N GLU A 84 -2.45 -19.00 4.85
CA GLU A 84 -1.48 -19.25 5.92
C GLU A 84 -2.12 -19.16 7.30
N HIS A 85 -3.00 -18.17 7.49
CA HIS A 85 -3.72 -17.94 8.76
C HIS A 85 -5.12 -18.56 8.80
N HIS A 86 -5.47 -19.39 7.82
CA HIS A 86 -6.77 -20.09 7.75
C HIS A 86 -7.99 -19.16 7.89
N LEU A 87 -7.91 -17.94 7.36
CA LEU A 87 -8.96 -16.95 7.45
C LEU A 87 -10.21 -17.42 6.68
N SER A 88 -11.36 -17.24 7.30
CA SER A 88 -12.65 -17.36 6.65
C SER A 88 -12.89 -16.22 5.65
N GLN A 89 -13.85 -16.41 4.74
CA GLN A 89 -14.23 -15.34 3.80
C GLN A 89 -14.76 -14.09 4.51
N VAL A 90 -15.37 -14.24 5.69
CA VAL A 90 -15.86 -13.12 6.49
C VAL A 90 -14.69 -12.32 7.05
N GLU A 91 -13.69 -12.97 7.63
CA GLU A 91 -12.48 -12.33 8.16
C GLU A 91 -11.67 -11.63 7.05
N VAL A 92 -11.57 -12.24 5.86
CA VAL A 92 -10.95 -11.59 4.70
C VAL A 92 -11.72 -10.34 4.28
N GLY A 93 -13.06 -10.40 4.29
CA GLY A 93 -13.91 -9.25 3.98
C GLY A 93 -13.75 -8.11 4.99
N GLU A 94 -13.75 -8.42 6.29
CA GLU A 94 -13.51 -7.46 7.37
C GLU A 94 -12.11 -6.84 7.31
N LEU A 95 -11.10 -7.64 6.97
CA LEU A 95 -9.73 -7.17 6.75
C LEU A 95 -9.67 -6.13 5.64
N ILE A 96 -10.22 -6.45 4.45
CA ILE A 96 -10.27 -5.50 3.33
C ILE A 96 -11.03 -4.23 3.73
N PHE A 97 -12.17 -4.37 4.42
CA PHE A 97 -12.97 -3.22 4.85
C PHE A 97 -12.16 -2.28 5.75
N ARG A 98 -11.54 -2.82 6.81
CA ARG A 98 -10.73 -2.03 7.76
C ARG A 98 -9.51 -1.39 7.10
N LEU A 99 -8.83 -2.10 6.20
CA LEU A 99 -7.73 -1.53 5.42
C LEU A 99 -8.19 -0.37 4.53
N GLY A 100 -9.41 -0.46 4.00
CA GLY A 100 -10.04 0.62 3.23
C GLY A 100 -10.32 1.85 4.09
N GLU A 101 -10.83 1.66 5.32
CA GLU A 101 -11.02 2.74 6.30
C GLU A 101 -9.70 3.41 6.68
N ALA A 102 -8.65 2.62 6.99
CA ALA A 102 -7.33 3.15 7.30
C ALA A 102 -6.76 3.98 6.14
N TYR A 103 -6.89 3.49 4.90
CA TYR A 103 -6.49 4.24 3.72
C TYR A 103 -7.25 5.56 3.57
N GLN A 104 -8.55 5.58 3.90
CA GLN A 104 -9.38 6.80 3.91
C GLN A 104 -8.96 7.78 5.00
N HIS A 105 -8.64 7.31 6.21
CA HIS A 105 -8.13 8.15 7.30
C HIS A 105 -6.84 8.86 6.90
N ALA A 106 -6.02 8.20 6.07
CA ALA A 106 -4.80 8.76 5.51
C ALA A 106 -5.01 9.56 4.20
N SER A 107 -6.23 9.97 3.86
CA SER A 107 -6.51 10.74 2.63
C SER A 107 -5.69 12.02 2.53
N GLU A 108 -5.47 12.73 3.65
CA GLU A 108 -4.71 13.97 3.72
C GLU A 108 -3.19 13.76 3.83
N SER A 109 -2.72 12.50 3.89
CA SER A 109 -1.29 12.20 3.94
C SER A 109 -0.58 12.62 2.65
N PRO A 110 0.67 13.13 2.72
CA PRO A 110 1.47 13.41 1.54
C PRO A 110 1.59 12.18 0.63
N ARG A 111 1.54 12.43 -0.68
CA ARG A 111 1.69 11.39 -1.71
C ARG A 111 2.73 11.83 -2.71
N TYR A 112 3.61 10.91 -3.05
CA TYR A 112 4.72 11.14 -3.95
C TYR A 112 4.74 10.11 -5.06
N SER A 113 5.42 10.43 -6.16
CA SER A 113 5.71 9.48 -7.22
C SER A 113 7.15 8.98 -7.13
N ALA A 114 7.33 7.69 -7.34
CA ALA A 114 8.63 7.04 -7.47
C ALA A 114 8.53 5.92 -8.52
N GLU A 115 9.65 5.55 -9.13
CA GLU A 115 9.70 4.50 -10.15
C GLU A 115 10.48 3.29 -9.62
N PHE A 116 9.89 2.10 -9.71
CA PHE A 116 10.53 0.83 -9.39
C PHE A 116 10.19 -0.18 -10.48
N GLY A 117 11.18 -0.90 -11.01
CA GLY A 117 10.96 -1.91 -12.06
C GLY A 117 10.34 -1.33 -13.34
N GLY A 118 10.61 -0.06 -13.66
CA GLY A 118 10.02 0.64 -14.80
C GLY A 118 8.54 1.01 -14.64
N LYS A 119 7.96 0.84 -13.44
CA LYS A 119 6.58 1.22 -13.12
C LYS A 119 6.58 2.41 -12.16
N GLN A 120 5.82 3.44 -12.53
CA GLN A 120 5.52 4.54 -11.62
C GLN A 120 4.54 4.08 -10.53
N MET A 121 4.91 4.32 -9.28
CA MET A 121 4.14 4.00 -8.08
C MET A 121 3.87 5.26 -7.27
N VAL A 122 2.85 5.21 -6.43
CA VAL A 122 2.59 6.24 -5.42
C VAL A 122 3.19 5.82 -4.11
N VAL A 123 3.97 6.68 -3.48
CA VAL A 123 4.53 6.46 -2.15
C VAL A 123 3.75 7.31 -1.15
N ILE A 124 3.26 6.67 -0.09
CA ILE A 124 2.50 7.28 1.01
C ILE A 124 3.33 7.15 2.28
N PRO A 125 4.28 8.06 2.56
CA PRO A 125 5.13 8.00 3.75
C PRO A 125 4.35 8.49 4.98
N SER A 126 3.36 7.70 5.41
CA SER A 126 2.47 8.04 6.52
C SER A 126 2.63 7.04 7.66
N GLN A 127 3.26 7.50 8.74
CA GLN A 127 3.42 6.70 9.95
C GLN A 127 2.06 6.31 10.56
N GLY A 128 1.04 7.17 10.44
CA GLY A 128 -0.31 6.86 10.91
C GLY A 128 -0.94 5.71 10.14
N LEU A 129 -0.85 5.75 8.81
CA LEU A 129 -1.35 4.66 7.96
C LEU A 129 -0.56 3.36 8.18
N GLU A 130 0.77 3.46 8.29
CA GLU A 130 1.65 2.35 8.62
C GLU A 130 1.19 1.65 9.91
N GLN A 131 1.04 2.40 11.00
CA GLN A 131 0.63 1.86 12.30
C GLN A 131 -0.77 1.25 12.27
N GLU A 132 -1.72 1.89 11.61
CA GLU A 132 -3.10 1.41 11.52
C GLU A 132 -3.18 0.12 10.71
N VAL A 133 -2.49 0.05 9.55
CA VAL A 133 -2.38 -1.18 8.76
C VAL A 133 -1.73 -2.28 9.60
N HIS A 134 -0.61 -1.99 10.28
CA HIS A 134 0.05 -2.96 11.16
C HIS A 134 -0.89 -3.54 12.21
N GLN A 135 -1.63 -2.67 12.92
CA GLN A 135 -2.60 -3.10 13.93
C GLN A 135 -3.73 -3.93 13.33
N ILE A 136 -4.23 -3.56 12.15
CA ILE A 136 -5.25 -4.33 11.44
C ILE A 136 -4.72 -5.72 11.09
N MET A 137 -3.53 -5.80 10.49
CA MET A 137 -2.89 -7.06 10.10
C MET A 137 -2.62 -7.93 11.32
N ALA A 138 -1.99 -7.38 12.36
CA ALA A 138 -1.70 -8.07 13.61
C ALA A 138 -2.99 -8.62 14.24
N ASN A 139 -4.09 -7.85 14.24
CA ASN A 139 -5.35 -8.25 14.86
C ASN A 139 -6.13 -9.34 14.09
N THR A 140 -5.81 -9.55 12.81
CA THR A 140 -6.52 -10.51 11.96
C THR A 140 -5.70 -11.75 11.68
N LEU A 141 -4.38 -11.64 11.56
CA LEU A 141 -3.46 -12.73 11.25
C LEU A 141 -2.98 -13.50 12.51
N HIS A 142 -3.77 -13.52 13.57
CA HIS A 142 -3.44 -14.20 14.83
C HIS A 142 -3.27 -15.72 14.70
#